data_AF-A0A1I7UUC0-F1
#
_entry.id   AF-A0A1I7UUC0-F1
#
_cell.length_a   1.000
_cell.length_b   1.000
_cell.length_c   1.000
_cell.angle_alpha   90.00
_cell.angle_beta   90.00
_cell.angle_gamma   90.00
#
_symmetry.space_group_name_H-M   'P 1'
#
loop_
_entity.id
_entity.type
_entity.pdbx_description
1 polymer ?
#
loop_
_entity_poly.entity_id
_entity_poly.type
_entity_poly.pdbx_seq_one_letter_code
_entity_poly.pdbx_strand_id
1 'polypeptide(L)'
;MILSFKAVDASIANSKLKSVDQKLRRLFKKLKSKVAIQLKITPWVKNNGALELYLDALEKIKFVTFADVQETVKNAVNKYKSSRSECIKSLNKKFSDEYKSVICEVIAVGEGNRILDRPLDKIRPMDRRGILEDKLQMFNSEDDMVYVGNDFMLLENTNYSSDLYGSIGFSLTHEILHTLVFDQQDIEEKKPLAPFWTKNAGCVEEQTLKTCETFPTVSDFQYGNACNSKVTFEEDAADLAAYRIVWDVYEKAYGRKTTVADYESLNKRQLFFYGAAVFFCKPAS
;
A
#
# COMPACT_ATOMS: atom_id res chain seq x y z
N MET A 1 -16.79 -23.96 -2.47
CA MET A 1 -15.64 -23.05 -2.57
C MET A 1 -16.20 -21.63 -2.57
N ILE A 2 -16.30 -21.09 -1.37
CA ILE A 2 -17.14 -19.96 -0.95
C ILE A 2 -16.75 -18.69 -1.72
N LEU A 3 -17.74 -17.88 -2.11
CA LEU A 3 -17.57 -16.44 -2.37
C LEU A 3 -16.50 -15.92 -1.40
N SER A 4 -15.34 -15.47 -1.88
CA SER A 4 -14.13 -15.50 -1.04
C SER A 4 -14.42 -14.87 0.33
N PHE A 5 -14.45 -15.68 1.39
CA PHE A 5 -14.82 -15.21 2.74
C PHE A 5 -14.02 -13.95 3.09
N LYS A 6 -12.75 -13.94 2.67
CA LYS A 6 -11.83 -12.80 2.73
C LYS A 6 -12.40 -11.50 2.19
N ALA A 7 -13.03 -11.49 1.01
CA ALA A 7 -13.60 -10.26 0.45
C ALA A 7 -14.79 -9.76 1.25
N VAL A 8 -15.60 -10.67 1.80
CA VAL A 8 -16.73 -10.31 2.67
C VAL A 8 -16.22 -9.75 4.00
N ASP A 9 -15.25 -10.42 4.61
CA ASP A 9 -14.63 -9.99 5.87
C ASP A 9 -13.97 -8.62 5.72
N ALA A 10 -13.19 -8.42 4.65
CA ALA A 10 -12.58 -7.16 4.30
C ALA A 10 -13.63 -6.05 4.04
N SER A 11 -14.74 -6.38 3.37
CA SER A 11 -15.84 -5.43 3.19
C SER A 11 -16.49 -5.02 4.50
N ILE A 12 -16.60 -5.95 5.47
CA ILE A 12 -17.10 -5.64 6.81
C ILE A 12 -16.12 -4.74 7.55
N ALA A 13 -14.82 -5.06 7.54
CA ALA A 13 -13.78 -4.22 8.14
C ALA A 13 -13.78 -2.81 7.54
N ASN A 14 -13.73 -2.71 6.21
CA ASN A 14 -13.74 -1.43 5.48
C ASN A 14 -14.98 -0.57 5.80
N SER A 15 -16.15 -1.19 6.06
CA SER A 15 -17.36 -0.45 6.44
C SER A 15 -17.18 0.39 7.71
N LYS A 16 -16.25 0.00 8.59
CA LYS A 16 -15.87 0.73 9.81
C LYS A 16 -14.79 1.79 9.57
N LEU A 17 -14.13 1.78 8.42
CA LEU A 17 -12.97 2.63 8.11
C LEU A 17 -13.27 3.78 7.14
N LYS A 18 -14.54 4.04 6.82
CA LYS A 18 -14.92 5.09 5.84
C LYS A 18 -14.38 6.48 6.18
N SER A 19 -14.41 6.88 7.45
CA SER A 19 -13.84 8.17 7.87
C SER A 19 -12.31 8.19 7.79
N VAL A 20 -11.68 7.03 7.98
CA VAL A 20 -10.23 6.85 7.91
C VAL A 20 -9.76 6.91 6.46
N ASP A 21 -10.47 6.27 5.52
CA ASP A 21 -10.21 6.38 4.06
C ASP A 21 -10.12 7.83 3.61
N GLN A 22 -11.09 8.66 4.00
CA GLN A 22 -11.10 10.07 3.61
C GLN A 22 -9.94 10.88 4.20
N LYS A 23 -9.45 10.51 5.39
CA LYS A 23 -8.26 11.15 5.98
C LYS A 23 -7.01 10.69 5.24
N LEU A 24 -6.88 9.40 4.99
CA LEU A 24 -5.77 8.80 4.29
C LEU A 24 -5.62 9.37 2.86
N ARG A 25 -6.72 9.51 2.11
CA ARG A 25 -6.71 10.16 0.78
C ARG A 25 -6.22 11.61 0.83
N ARG A 26 -6.55 12.35 1.90
CA ARG A 26 -6.05 13.72 2.11
C ARG A 26 -4.57 13.72 2.47
N LEU A 27 -4.14 12.79 3.31
CA LEU A 27 -2.73 12.59 3.65
C LEU A 27 -1.92 12.24 2.40
N PHE A 28 -2.36 11.27 1.60
CA PHE A 28 -1.71 10.88 0.35
C PHE A 28 -1.49 12.08 -0.59
N LYS A 29 -2.54 12.87 -0.85
CA LYS A 29 -2.43 14.11 -1.66
C LYS A 29 -1.43 15.12 -1.07
N LYS A 30 -1.42 15.26 0.26
CA LYS A 30 -0.47 16.13 0.96
C LYS A 30 0.97 15.64 0.77
N LEU A 31 1.23 14.35 0.94
CA LEU A 31 2.55 13.75 0.77
C LEU A 31 3.03 13.83 -0.68
N LYS A 32 2.17 13.51 -1.64
CA LYS A 32 2.42 13.70 -3.08
C LYS A 32 2.85 15.13 -3.41
N SER A 33 2.14 16.12 -2.86
CA SER A 33 2.51 17.54 -3.02
C SER A 33 3.88 17.88 -2.41
N LYS A 34 4.30 17.15 -1.37
CA LYS A 34 5.59 17.36 -0.70
C LYS A 34 6.73 16.73 -1.48
N VAL A 35 6.52 15.55 -2.07
CA VAL A 35 7.43 14.97 -3.06
C VAL A 35 7.63 15.94 -4.22
N ALA A 36 6.55 16.51 -4.77
CA ALA A 36 6.62 17.51 -5.84
C ALA A 36 7.47 18.74 -5.48
N ILE A 37 7.37 19.23 -4.24
CA ILE A 37 8.20 20.36 -3.77
C ILE A 37 9.68 19.96 -3.73
N GLN A 38 9.98 18.75 -3.28
CA GLN A 38 11.36 18.26 -3.17
C GLN A 38 11.98 18.09 -4.57
N LEU A 39 11.24 17.50 -5.52
CA LEU A 39 11.64 17.46 -6.93
C LEU A 39 11.99 18.85 -7.50
N LYS A 40 11.19 19.87 -7.17
CA LYS A 40 11.39 21.26 -7.61
C LYS A 40 12.58 21.95 -6.95
N ILE A 41 13.20 21.41 -5.91
CA ILE A 41 14.39 22.02 -5.28
C ILE A 41 15.66 21.18 -5.47
N THR A 42 15.54 19.88 -5.80
CA THR A 42 16.66 19.00 -6.07
C THR A 42 17.43 19.43 -7.33
N PRO A 43 18.70 19.85 -7.22
CA PRO A 43 19.47 20.38 -8.36
C PRO A 43 19.62 19.37 -9.50
N TRP A 44 19.83 18.10 -9.17
CA TRP A 44 20.00 17.06 -10.17
C TRP A 44 18.74 16.85 -11.04
N VAL A 45 17.53 16.94 -10.46
CA VAL A 45 16.26 16.84 -11.22
C VAL A 45 16.15 17.97 -12.25
N LYS A 46 16.52 19.19 -11.84
CA LYS A 46 16.52 20.37 -12.72
C LYS A 46 17.57 20.28 -13.82
N ASN A 47 18.80 19.94 -13.45
CA ASN A 47 19.95 19.97 -14.36
C ASN A 47 19.87 18.90 -15.44
N ASN A 48 19.12 17.82 -15.22
CA ASN A 48 18.90 16.76 -16.19
C ASN A 48 17.56 16.89 -16.96
N GLY A 49 16.80 17.98 -16.76
CA GLY A 49 15.51 18.17 -17.43
C GLY A 49 14.42 17.18 -17.01
N ALA A 50 14.59 16.47 -15.88
CA ALA A 50 13.68 15.42 -15.42
C ALA A 50 12.44 15.95 -14.70
N LEU A 51 12.41 17.25 -14.36
CA LEU A 51 11.39 17.82 -13.49
C LEU A 51 9.96 17.63 -14.01
N GLU A 52 9.69 17.97 -15.27
CA GLU A 52 8.35 17.88 -15.84
C GLU A 52 7.88 16.43 -15.92
N LEU A 53 8.77 15.52 -16.32
CA LEU A 53 8.49 14.09 -16.41
C LEU A 53 8.15 13.48 -15.05
N TYR A 54 8.93 13.80 -14.01
CA TYR A 54 8.66 13.30 -12.67
C TYR A 54 7.40 13.92 -12.05
N LEU A 55 7.12 15.19 -12.31
CA LEU A 55 5.87 15.81 -11.86
C LEU A 55 4.65 15.20 -12.56
N ASP A 56 4.75 14.86 -13.84
CA ASP A 56 3.71 14.18 -14.60
C ASP A 56 3.48 12.74 -14.09
N ALA A 57 4.55 11.97 -13.87
CA ALA A 57 4.46 10.63 -13.29
C ALA A 57 3.81 10.66 -11.90
N LEU A 58 4.28 11.55 -11.04
CA LEU A 58 3.73 11.78 -9.70
C LEU A 58 2.24 12.19 -9.75
N GLU A 59 1.82 12.99 -10.74
CA GLU A 59 0.43 13.37 -10.85
C GLU A 59 -0.48 12.20 -11.22
N LYS A 60 0.01 11.30 -12.08
CA LYS A 60 -0.71 10.13 -12.60
C LYS A 60 -0.91 9.01 -11.58
N ILE A 61 -0.21 9.03 -10.44
CA ILE A 61 -0.37 7.99 -9.40
C ILE A 61 -1.83 7.90 -8.95
N LYS A 62 -2.40 6.72 -9.13
CA LYS A 62 -3.73 6.33 -8.64
C LYS A 62 -3.60 5.86 -7.20
N PHE A 63 -4.54 6.28 -6.36
CA PHE A 63 -4.61 5.85 -4.98
C PHE A 63 -5.86 5.01 -4.74
N VAL A 64 -5.64 3.75 -4.37
CA VAL A 64 -6.66 2.73 -4.24
C VAL A 64 -6.70 2.20 -2.81
N THR A 65 -7.89 1.94 -2.32
CA THR A 65 -8.12 1.25 -1.04
C THR A 65 -9.21 0.20 -1.25
N PHE A 66 -9.51 -0.59 -0.22
CA PHE A 66 -10.66 -1.50 -0.29
C PHE A 66 -12.00 -0.77 -0.55
N ALA A 67 -12.12 0.51 -0.20
CA ALA A 67 -13.33 1.29 -0.46
C ALA A 67 -13.67 1.35 -1.97
N ASP A 68 -12.66 1.28 -2.84
CA ASP A 68 -12.82 1.31 -4.30
C ASP A 68 -13.41 0.00 -4.87
N VAL A 69 -13.35 -1.11 -4.12
CA VAL A 69 -13.97 -2.42 -4.51
C VAL A 69 -15.24 -2.75 -3.75
N GLN A 70 -15.58 -1.98 -2.72
CA GLN A 70 -16.65 -2.32 -1.78
C GLN A 70 -18.01 -2.54 -2.47
N GLU A 71 -18.35 -1.72 -3.46
CA GLU A 71 -19.62 -1.86 -4.19
C GLU A 71 -19.64 -3.15 -5.05
N THR A 72 -18.51 -3.53 -5.65
CA THR A 72 -18.39 -4.79 -6.38
C THR A 72 -18.61 -5.98 -5.46
N VAL A 73 -18.01 -5.98 -4.27
CA VAL A 73 -18.20 -7.05 -3.27
C VAL A 73 -19.66 -7.11 -2.81
N LYS A 74 -20.27 -5.96 -2.54
CA LYS A 74 -21.69 -5.88 -2.16
C LYS A 74 -22.60 -6.45 -3.26
N ASN A 75 -22.33 -6.13 -4.52
CA ASN A 75 -23.07 -6.67 -5.66
C ASN A 75 -22.89 -8.17 -5.82
N ALA A 76 -21.67 -8.70 -5.61
CA ALA A 76 -21.40 -10.14 -5.59
C ALA A 76 -22.20 -10.85 -4.49
N VAL A 77 -22.21 -10.30 -3.27
CA VAL A 77 -22.99 -10.86 -2.14
C VAL A 77 -24.49 -10.81 -2.42
N ASN A 78 -25.00 -9.71 -2.98
CA ASN A 78 -26.42 -9.61 -3.33
C ASN A 78 -26.81 -10.63 -4.41
N LYS A 79 -25.97 -10.79 -5.43
CA LYS A 79 -26.19 -11.77 -6.50
C LYS A 79 -26.16 -13.20 -5.97
N TYR A 80 -25.23 -13.52 -5.08
CA TYR A 80 -25.20 -14.80 -4.38
C TYR A 80 -26.54 -15.06 -3.65
N LYS A 81 -27.00 -14.10 -2.85
CA LYS A 81 -28.24 -14.24 -2.06
C LYS A 81 -29.46 -14.43 -2.97
N SER A 82 -29.59 -13.64 -4.04
CA SER A 82 -30.71 -13.74 -4.97
C SER A 82 -30.69 -15.08 -5.72
N SER A 83 -29.54 -15.46 -6.30
CA SER A 83 -29.38 -16.71 -7.05
C SER A 83 -29.62 -17.94 -6.18
N ARG A 84 -29.19 -17.92 -4.91
CA ARG A 84 -29.48 -19.00 -3.96
C ARG A 84 -30.98 -19.12 -3.69
N SER A 85 -31.65 -18.00 -3.44
CA SER A 85 -33.10 -17.96 -3.17
C SER A 85 -33.91 -18.46 -4.37
N GLU A 86 -33.58 -18.01 -5.57
CA GLU A 86 -34.22 -18.43 -6.83
C GLU A 86 -34.03 -19.93 -7.09
N CYS A 87 -32.82 -20.46 -6.89
CA CYS A 87 -32.56 -21.88 -7.03
C CYS A 87 -33.35 -22.73 -6.01
N ILE A 88 -33.39 -22.32 -4.73
CA ILE A 88 -34.15 -23.05 -3.71
C ILE A 88 -35.63 -23.10 -4.08
N LYS A 89 -36.19 -22.01 -4.60
CA LYS A 89 -37.58 -21.96 -5.08
C LYS A 89 -37.81 -22.91 -6.26
N SER A 90 -36.88 -22.99 -7.22
CA SER A 90 -37.03 -23.81 -8.43
C SER A 90 -36.89 -25.32 -8.19
N LEU A 91 -36.12 -25.71 -7.18
CA LEU A 91 -35.89 -27.11 -6.76
C LEU A 91 -36.83 -27.58 -5.65
N ASN A 92 -37.71 -26.71 -5.15
CA ASN A 92 -38.60 -27.03 -4.06
C ASN A 92 -39.51 -28.23 -4.43
N LYS A 93 -39.67 -29.18 -3.50
CA LYS A 93 -40.42 -30.44 -3.67
C LYS A 93 -39.86 -31.42 -4.73
N LYS A 94 -38.76 -31.10 -5.42
CA LYS A 94 -38.12 -31.97 -6.43
C LYS A 94 -36.94 -32.76 -5.88
N PHE A 95 -36.29 -32.24 -4.84
CA PHE A 95 -35.12 -32.81 -4.19
C PHE A 95 -35.26 -32.74 -2.67
N SER A 96 -34.50 -33.56 -1.94
CA SER A 96 -34.38 -33.41 -0.49
C SER A 96 -33.75 -32.05 -0.14
N ASP A 97 -34.00 -31.58 1.09
CA ASP A 97 -33.48 -30.29 1.55
C ASP A 97 -31.95 -30.22 1.53
N GLU A 98 -31.28 -31.33 1.82
CA GLU A 98 -29.82 -31.45 1.79
C GLU A 98 -29.26 -31.22 0.38
N TYR A 99 -29.69 -31.99 -0.62
CA TYR A 99 -29.23 -31.84 -2.01
C TYR A 99 -29.57 -30.47 -2.59
N LYS A 100 -30.76 -29.96 -2.29
CA LYS A 100 -31.19 -28.61 -2.69
C LYS A 100 -30.25 -27.54 -2.14
N SER A 101 -29.89 -27.62 -0.85
CA SER A 101 -29.00 -26.62 -0.24
C SER A 101 -27.63 -26.61 -0.91
N VAL A 102 -27.02 -27.79 -1.11
CA VAL A 102 -25.68 -27.92 -1.71
C VAL A 102 -25.67 -27.41 -3.16
N ILE A 103 -26.60 -27.87 -4.01
CA ILE A 103 -26.65 -27.45 -5.42
C ILE A 103 -26.83 -25.94 -5.53
N CYS A 104 -27.78 -25.38 -4.77
CA CYS A 104 -28.07 -23.96 -4.83
C CYS A 104 -26.94 -23.09 -4.26
N GLU A 105 -26.17 -23.60 -3.31
CA GLU A 105 -24.97 -22.94 -2.84
C GLU A 105 -23.88 -22.89 -3.91
N VAL A 106 -23.61 -23.99 -4.60
CA VAL A 106 -22.62 -24.04 -5.70
C VAL A 106 -22.98 -23.07 -6.82
N ILE A 107 -24.24 -23.05 -7.24
CA ILE A 107 -24.73 -22.12 -8.28
C ILE A 107 -24.57 -20.67 -7.81
N ALA A 108 -25.03 -20.36 -6.59
CA ALA A 108 -24.96 -19.01 -6.04
C ALA A 108 -23.53 -18.49 -5.91
N VAL A 109 -22.59 -19.35 -5.49
CA VAL A 109 -21.16 -19.05 -5.47
C VAL A 109 -20.67 -18.69 -6.87
N GLY A 110 -20.99 -19.51 -7.88
CA GLY A 110 -20.58 -19.26 -9.26
C GLY A 110 -21.07 -17.91 -9.78
N GLU A 111 -22.32 -17.56 -9.48
CA GLU A 111 -22.91 -16.26 -9.84
C GLU A 111 -22.24 -15.08 -9.12
N GLY A 112 -21.90 -15.22 -7.84
CA GLY A 112 -21.16 -14.22 -7.08
C GLY A 112 -19.73 -14.01 -7.61
N ASN A 113 -19.00 -15.09 -7.86
CA ASN A 113 -17.64 -15.03 -8.39
C ASN A 113 -17.59 -14.40 -9.78
N ARG A 114 -18.58 -14.67 -10.64
CA ARG A 114 -18.70 -13.99 -11.94
C ARG A 114 -18.81 -12.46 -11.85
N ILE A 115 -19.26 -11.91 -10.72
CA ILE A 115 -19.24 -10.46 -10.49
C ILE A 115 -17.84 -10.01 -10.06
N LEU A 116 -17.22 -10.73 -9.11
CA LEU A 116 -15.86 -10.43 -8.64
C LEU A 116 -14.80 -10.56 -9.75
N ASP A 117 -15.04 -11.44 -10.72
CA ASP A 117 -14.13 -11.69 -11.83
C ASP A 117 -14.25 -10.67 -12.97
N ARG A 118 -15.20 -9.73 -12.89
CA ARG A 118 -15.29 -8.65 -13.88
C ARG A 118 -14.10 -7.70 -13.76
N PRO A 119 -13.67 -7.09 -14.88
CA PRO A 119 -12.72 -5.97 -14.84
C PRO A 119 -13.26 -4.82 -13.99
N LEU A 120 -12.36 -4.12 -13.30
CA LEU A 120 -12.67 -2.93 -12.52
C LEU A 120 -11.84 -1.78 -13.08
N ASP A 121 -12.47 -0.69 -13.51
CA ASP A 121 -11.82 0.40 -14.26
C ASP A 121 -10.61 1.04 -13.53
N LYS A 122 -10.57 0.93 -12.21
CA LYS A 122 -9.54 1.53 -11.35
C LYS A 122 -8.51 0.55 -10.81
N ILE A 123 -8.66 -0.75 -11.10
CA ILE A 123 -7.83 -1.80 -10.49
C ILE A 123 -7.35 -2.74 -11.57
N ARG A 124 -6.04 -2.94 -11.60
CA ARG A 124 -5.43 -3.85 -12.57
C ARG A 124 -5.81 -5.30 -12.26
N PRO A 125 -5.92 -6.16 -13.29
CA PRO A 125 -6.29 -7.56 -13.10
C PRO A 125 -5.37 -8.32 -12.13
N MET A 126 -4.06 -8.04 -12.13
CA MET A 126 -3.08 -8.68 -11.26
C MET A 126 -3.28 -8.31 -9.77
N ASP A 127 -3.63 -7.07 -9.49
CA ASP A 127 -3.79 -6.57 -8.11
C ASP A 127 -5.13 -6.96 -7.50
N ARG A 128 -6.14 -7.18 -8.36
CA ARG A 128 -7.52 -7.45 -7.94
C ARG A 128 -7.61 -8.54 -6.88
N ARG A 129 -6.89 -9.65 -7.05
CA ARG A 129 -6.92 -10.75 -6.08
C ARG A 129 -6.37 -10.29 -4.72
N GLY A 130 -5.21 -9.63 -4.70
CA GLY A 130 -4.60 -9.14 -3.47
C GLY A 130 -5.50 -8.14 -2.73
N ILE A 131 -6.13 -7.23 -3.49
CA ILE A 131 -7.07 -6.24 -2.95
C ILE A 131 -8.33 -6.90 -2.40
N LEU A 132 -8.94 -7.84 -3.15
CA LEU A 132 -10.14 -8.55 -2.68
C LEU A 132 -9.84 -9.47 -1.49
N GLU A 133 -8.62 -9.96 -1.36
CA GLU A 133 -8.19 -10.71 -0.18
C GLU A 133 -7.84 -9.80 1.00
N ASP A 134 -7.70 -8.48 0.77
CA ASP A 134 -7.27 -7.49 1.75
C ASP A 134 -6.08 -7.99 2.57
N LYS A 135 -5.07 -8.49 1.85
CA LYS A 135 -3.82 -8.89 2.48
C LYS A 135 -3.22 -7.69 3.22
N LEU A 136 -2.48 -7.97 4.29
CA LEU A 136 -1.71 -6.98 5.03
C LEU A 136 -0.60 -6.42 4.14
N GLN A 137 -0.98 -5.57 3.18
CA GLN A 137 -0.09 -5.06 2.17
C GLN A 137 -0.40 -3.61 1.85
N MET A 138 0.66 -2.87 1.66
CA MET A 138 0.70 -1.60 1.00
C MET A 138 1.79 -1.74 -0.06
N PHE A 139 1.50 -1.31 -1.29
CA PHE A 139 2.40 -1.49 -2.42
C PHE A 139 2.07 -0.53 -3.55
N ASN A 140 3.08 -0.22 -4.36
CA ASN A 140 2.96 0.42 -5.65
C ASN A 140 2.99 -0.65 -6.76
N SER A 141 1.92 -0.70 -7.55
CA SER A 141 1.83 -1.57 -8.72
C SER A 141 2.32 -0.82 -9.95
N GLU A 142 3.26 -1.41 -10.69
CA GLU A 142 3.89 -0.88 -11.92
C GLU A 142 4.00 0.65 -11.92
N ASP A 143 4.51 1.20 -10.82
CA ASP A 143 4.95 2.58 -10.67
C ASP A 143 3.84 3.63 -10.82
N ASP A 144 2.54 3.27 -10.87
CA ASP A 144 1.45 4.23 -11.03
C ASP A 144 0.23 4.02 -10.13
N MET A 145 0.21 2.97 -9.30
CA MET A 145 -0.96 2.66 -8.48
C MET A 145 -0.56 2.22 -7.08
N VAL A 146 -0.79 3.10 -6.10
CA VAL A 146 -0.58 2.80 -4.70
C VAL A 146 -1.85 2.22 -4.09
N TYR A 147 -1.77 1.01 -3.56
CA TYR A 147 -2.82 0.36 -2.78
C TYR A 147 -2.49 0.38 -1.29
N VAL A 148 -3.51 0.58 -0.46
CA VAL A 148 -3.43 0.40 1.01
C VAL A 148 -4.54 -0.52 1.50
N GLY A 149 -4.15 -1.61 2.16
CA GLY A 149 -5.05 -2.55 2.85
C GLY A 149 -5.73 -1.94 4.09
N ASN A 150 -6.87 -2.51 4.50
CA ASN A 150 -7.65 -1.98 5.64
C ASN A 150 -6.86 -1.98 6.96
N ASP A 151 -5.94 -2.92 7.12
CA ASP A 151 -5.06 -3.03 8.27
C ASP A 151 -4.10 -1.83 8.38
N PHE A 152 -3.45 -1.46 7.28
CA PHE A 152 -2.54 -0.31 7.25
C PHE A 152 -3.29 1.01 7.45
N MET A 153 -4.56 1.09 7.05
CA MET A 153 -5.39 2.26 7.35
C MET A 153 -5.55 2.49 8.86
N LEU A 154 -5.42 1.48 9.72
CA LEU A 154 -5.52 1.66 11.16
C LEU A 154 -4.41 2.55 11.73
N LEU A 155 -3.25 2.63 11.07
CA LEU A 155 -2.14 3.50 11.46
C LEU A 155 -2.48 4.99 11.34
N GLU A 156 -3.46 5.35 10.50
CA GLU A 156 -4.01 6.71 10.41
C GLU A 156 -4.83 7.08 11.67
N ASN A 157 -5.23 6.10 12.48
CA ASN A 157 -6.07 6.31 13.66
C ASN A 157 -5.27 6.69 14.91
N THR A 158 -4.37 7.67 14.77
CA THR A 158 -3.58 8.24 15.88
C THR A 158 -3.85 9.74 16.01
N ASN A 159 -3.75 10.24 17.25
CA ASN A 159 -3.82 11.68 17.56
C ASN A 159 -2.44 12.34 17.56
N TYR A 160 -1.36 11.58 17.38
CA TYR A 160 0.00 12.06 17.45
C TYR A 160 0.58 12.25 16.05
N SER A 161 1.03 13.46 15.73
CA SER A 161 1.65 13.72 14.43
C SER A 161 2.96 12.95 14.23
N SER A 162 3.70 12.66 15.30
CA SER A 162 4.90 11.81 15.25
C SER A 162 4.56 10.43 14.72
N ASP A 163 3.48 9.84 15.23
CA ASP A 163 3.08 8.47 14.91
C ASP A 163 2.45 8.45 13.52
N LEU A 164 1.62 9.46 13.21
CA LEU A 164 0.96 9.60 11.91
C LEU A 164 2.00 9.70 10.78
N TYR A 165 2.95 10.62 10.90
CA TYR A 165 3.96 10.84 9.87
C TYR A 165 5.07 9.78 9.93
N GLY A 166 5.44 9.31 11.12
CA GLY A 166 6.44 8.26 11.28
C GLY A 166 5.98 6.90 10.77
N SER A 167 4.70 6.55 10.89
CA SER A 167 4.16 5.27 10.41
C SER A 167 3.56 5.42 9.01
N ILE A 168 2.24 5.59 8.89
CA ILE A 168 1.53 5.61 7.61
C ILE A 168 2.00 6.74 6.68
N GLY A 169 2.47 7.87 7.22
CA GLY A 169 3.03 8.94 6.40
C GLY A 169 4.34 8.56 5.72
N PHE A 170 5.23 7.88 6.43
CA PHE A 170 6.46 7.30 5.89
C PHE A 170 6.13 6.27 4.82
N SER A 171 5.34 5.26 5.20
CA SER A 171 4.86 4.17 4.36
C SER A 171 4.24 4.68 3.05
N LEU A 172 3.25 5.58 3.11
CA LEU A 172 2.66 6.14 1.89
C LEU A 172 3.66 6.90 1.01
N THR A 173 4.64 7.55 1.61
CA THR A 173 5.64 8.31 0.84
C THR A 173 6.64 7.38 0.17
N HIS A 174 7.03 6.30 0.85
CA HIS A 174 7.81 5.20 0.29
C HIS A 174 7.10 4.65 -0.97
N GLU A 175 5.81 4.34 -0.87
CA GLU A 175 5.06 3.86 -2.04
C GLU A 175 4.94 4.89 -3.17
N ILE A 176 4.82 6.18 -2.85
CA ILE A 176 4.85 7.24 -3.87
C ILE A 176 6.22 7.28 -4.57
N LEU A 177 7.30 6.95 -3.86
CA LEU A 177 8.66 7.02 -4.38
C LEU A 177 9.01 5.84 -5.30
N HIS A 178 8.37 4.68 -5.14
CA HIS A 178 8.45 3.60 -6.14
C HIS A 178 8.01 4.04 -7.55
N THR A 179 7.26 5.14 -7.69
CA THR A 179 6.98 5.73 -9.02
C THR A 179 8.19 6.42 -9.67
N LEU A 180 9.21 6.79 -8.87
CA LEU A 180 10.27 7.72 -9.25
C LEU A 180 11.67 7.15 -9.11
N VAL A 181 11.82 6.11 -8.29
CA VAL A 181 13.05 5.36 -8.04
C VAL A 181 13.03 4.14 -8.96
N PHE A 182 14.17 3.82 -9.58
CA PHE A 182 14.27 2.70 -10.51
C PHE A 182 15.50 1.84 -10.19
N ASP A 183 15.35 0.53 -10.27
CA ASP A 183 16.45 -0.40 -10.09
C ASP A 183 17.04 -0.87 -11.44
N GLN A 184 17.86 -1.92 -11.40
CA GLN A 184 18.44 -2.50 -12.60
C GLN A 184 17.41 -3.21 -13.50
N GLN A 185 16.39 -3.83 -12.91
CA GLN A 185 15.32 -4.49 -13.66
C GLN A 185 14.52 -3.47 -14.46
N ASP A 186 14.18 -2.32 -13.87
CA ASP A 186 13.47 -1.25 -14.57
C ASP A 186 14.23 -0.69 -15.79
N ILE A 187 15.55 -0.61 -15.67
CA ILE A 187 16.44 -0.22 -16.78
C ILE A 187 16.38 -1.27 -17.89
N GLU A 188 16.42 -2.55 -17.53
CA GLU A 188 16.34 -3.68 -18.47
C GLU A 188 14.98 -3.75 -19.17
N GLU A 189 13.91 -3.45 -18.45
CA GLU A 189 12.54 -3.30 -18.97
C GLU A 189 12.33 -2.01 -19.78
N LYS A 190 13.34 -1.12 -19.81
CA LYS A 190 13.31 0.17 -20.51
C LYS A 190 12.16 1.06 -20.05
N LYS A 191 11.92 1.10 -18.75
CA LYS A 191 10.91 1.98 -18.14
C LYS A 191 11.19 3.44 -18.52
N PRO A 192 10.15 4.26 -18.83
CA PRO A 192 10.33 5.59 -19.40
C PRO A 192 11.16 6.57 -18.57
N LEU A 193 11.19 6.39 -17.26
CA LEU A 193 11.85 7.30 -16.31
C LEU A 193 13.27 6.86 -15.91
N ALA A 194 13.66 5.63 -16.22
CA ALA A 194 14.97 5.06 -15.86
C ALA A 194 16.18 5.84 -16.41
N PRO A 195 16.18 6.39 -17.66
CA PRO A 195 17.31 7.16 -18.18
C PRO A 195 17.64 8.42 -17.37
N PHE A 196 16.67 8.93 -16.62
CA PHE A 196 16.86 10.13 -15.81
C PHE A 196 17.48 9.80 -14.46
N TRP A 197 17.38 8.56 -13.97
CA TRP A 197 17.76 8.12 -12.62
C TRP A 197 19.25 7.73 -12.46
N THR A 198 19.95 7.42 -13.54
CA THR A 198 21.04 6.42 -13.53
C THR A 198 22.47 6.97 -13.58
N LYS A 199 22.86 7.89 -12.69
CA LYS A 199 24.30 8.24 -12.59
C LYS A 199 24.91 8.46 -11.21
N ASN A 200 24.11 8.69 -10.17
CA ASN A 200 24.61 9.10 -8.85
C ASN A 200 24.03 8.30 -7.67
N ALA A 201 23.42 7.14 -7.91
CA ALA A 201 22.72 6.40 -6.87
C ALA A 201 23.56 5.32 -6.16
N GLY A 202 24.82 5.12 -6.58
CA GLY A 202 25.72 4.11 -6.00
C GLY A 202 25.99 4.30 -4.50
N CYS A 203 25.77 5.50 -3.95
CA CYS A 203 25.86 5.74 -2.51
C CYS A 203 24.81 4.94 -1.69
N VAL A 204 23.64 4.66 -2.26
CA VAL A 204 22.62 3.82 -1.61
C VAL A 204 23.14 2.39 -1.51
N GLU A 205 23.66 1.85 -2.61
CA GLU A 205 24.25 0.50 -2.62
C GLU A 205 25.41 0.36 -1.62
N GLU A 206 26.31 1.34 -1.58
CA GLU A 206 27.42 1.38 -0.61
C GLU A 206 26.91 1.39 0.84
N GLN A 207 25.85 2.15 1.12
CA GLN A 207 25.24 2.22 2.45
C GLN A 207 24.55 0.91 2.84
N THR A 208 23.85 0.24 1.92
CA THR A 208 23.22 -1.07 2.15
C THR A 208 24.28 -2.11 2.50
N LEU A 209 25.35 -2.18 1.71
CA LEU A 209 26.47 -3.10 1.98
C LEU A 209 27.11 -2.82 3.34
N LYS A 210 27.33 -1.55 3.69
CA LYS A 210 27.91 -1.17 4.98
C LYS A 210 27.00 -1.51 6.15
N THR A 211 25.68 -1.39 5.98
CA THR A 211 24.69 -1.77 6.98
C THR A 211 24.74 -3.28 7.22
N CYS A 212 24.85 -4.08 6.17
CA CYS A 212 25.01 -5.52 6.27
C CYS A 212 26.33 -5.96 6.94
N GLU A 213 27.43 -5.25 6.70
CA GLU A 213 28.69 -5.48 7.44
C GLU A 213 28.51 -5.21 8.95
N THR A 214 27.73 -4.20 9.30
CA THR A 214 27.51 -3.77 10.69
C THR A 214 26.49 -4.65 11.41
N PHE A 215 25.46 -5.09 10.70
CA PHE A 215 24.35 -5.88 11.21
C PHE A 215 24.19 -7.18 10.41
N PRO A 216 25.09 -8.15 10.60
CA PRO A 216 25.14 -9.38 9.80
C PRO A 216 23.92 -10.29 9.99
N THR A 217 23.07 -10.01 11.00
CA THR A 217 21.79 -10.69 11.22
C THR A 217 20.70 -10.23 10.24
N VAL A 218 20.94 -9.17 9.47
CA VAL A 218 20.05 -8.70 8.39
C VAL A 218 20.44 -9.44 7.11
N SER A 219 20.24 -10.77 7.06
CA SER A 219 20.57 -11.58 5.88
C SER A 219 19.36 -11.94 5.03
N ASP A 220 18.17 -11.99 5.63
CA ASP A 220 16.99 -12.60 5.00
C ASP A 220 15.89 -11.56 4.75
N PHE A 221 15.60 -11.33 3.47
CA PHE A 221 14.48 -10.54 2.97
C PHE A 221 13.48 -11.47 2.26
N GLN A 222 12.21 -11.07 2.20
CA GLN A 222 11.12 -11.89 1.65
C GLN A 222 11.37 -12.37 0.20
N TYR A 223 12.23 -11.67 -0.54
CA TYR A 223 12.57 -11.95 -1.93
C TYR A 223 14.04 -12.32 -2.16
N GLY A 224 14.84 -12.52 -1.10
CA GLY A 224 16.25 -12.91 -1.25
C GLY A 224 17.15 -12.45 -0.11
N ASN A 225 18.41 -12.20 -0.45
CA ASN A 225 19.40 -11.70 0.51
C ASN A 225 19.24 -10.18 0.69
N ALA A 226 18.98 -9.74 1.91
CA ALA A 226 18.83 -8.32 2.25
C ALA A 226 20.11 -7.49 1.96
N CYS A 227 21.25 -8.16 1.80
CA CYS A 227 22.53 -7.55 1.44
C CYS A 227 22.83 -7.54 -0.07
N ASN A 228 21.90 -8.02 -0.90
CA ASN A 228 22.02 -7.85 -2.34
C ASN A 228 21.51 -6.46 -2.73
N SER A 229 22.41 -5.47 -2.72
CA SER A 229 22.09 -4.08 -3.02
C SER A 229 21.42 -3.88 -4.36
N LYS A 230 21.66 -4.74 -5.36
CA LYS A 230 21.00 -4.64 -6.68
C LYS A 230 19.53 -5.00 -6.65
N VAL A 231 19.14 -5.88 -5.73
CA VAL A 231 17.75 -6.36 -5.57
C VAL A 231 16.98 -5.47 -4.58
N THR A 232 17.68 -4.89 -3.62
CA THR A 232 17.10 -4.05 -2.55
C THR A 232 17.16 -2.56 -2.85
N PHE A 233 17.85 -2.17 -3.93
CA PHE A 233 18.11 -0.78 -4.28
C PHE A 233 16.85 0.09 -4.26
N GLU A 234 15.78 -0.36 -4.92
CA GLU A 234 14.55 0.42 -5.07
C GLU A 234 13.90 0.71 -3.71
N GLU A 235 13.75 -0.33 -2.89
CA GLU A 235 13.23 -0.28 -1.52
C GLU A 235 14.08 0.64 -0.63
N ASP A 236 15.41 0.45 -0.65
CA ASP A 236 16.34 1.23 0.17
C ASP A 236 16.34 2.72 -0.21
N ALA A 237 16.33 3.01 -1.52
CA ALA A 237 16.28 4.38 -2.02
C ALA A 237 14.93 5.04 -1.73
N ALA A 238 13.81 4.31 -1.87
CA ALA A 238 12.48 4.76 -1.51
C ALA A 238 12.38 5.06 -0.01
N ASP A 239 12.88 4.18 0.85
CA ASP A 239 12.93 4.36 2.31
C ASP A 239 13.72 5.62 2.70
N LEU A 240 14.95 5.75 2.22
CA LEU A 240 15.83 6.88 2.54
C LEU A 240 15.19 8.21 2.14
N ALA A 241 14.62 8.27 0.92
CA ALA A 241 13.95 9.47 0.45
C ALA A 241 12.64 9.73 1.23
N ALA A 242 11.85 8.70 1.53
CA ALA A 242 10.60 8.82 2.28
C ALA A 242 10.85 9.42 3.66
N TYR A 243 11.83 8.88 4.41
CA TYR A 243 12.19 9.42 5.73
C TYR A 243 12.52 10.91 5.65
N ARG A 244 13.36 11.31 4.69
CA ARG A 244 13.77 12.71 4.56
C ARG A 244 12.60 13.63 4.24
N ILE A 245 11.78 13.24 3.27
CA ILE A 245 10.64 14.05 2.81
C ILE A 245 9.61 14.18 3.92
N VAL A 246 9.27 13.09 4.59
CA VAL A 246 8.23 13.07 5.63
C VAL A 246 8.71 13.73 6.92
N TRP A 247 10.00 13.61 7.25
CA TRP A 247 10.61 14.38 8.33
C TRP A 247 10.42 15.88 8.12
N ASP A 248 10.69 16.40 6.92
CA ASP A 248 10.51 17.81 6.60
C ASP A 248 9.04 18.25 6.70
N VAL A 249 8.08 17.35 6.44
CA VAL A 249 6.64 17.60 6.63
C VAL A 249 6.30 17.69 8.10
N TYR A 250 6.78 16.72 8.88
CA TYR A 250 6.55 16.65 10.32
C TYR A 250 7.17 17.85 11.05
N GLU A 251 8.44 18.16 10.79
CA GLU A 251 9.16 19.27 11.42
C GLU A 251 8.45 20.62 11.18
N LYS A 252 7.96 20.86 9.96
CA LYS A 252 7.24 22.10 9.61
C LYS A 252 5.80 22.14 10.13
N ALA A 253 5.15 20.99 10.30
CA ALA A 253 3.81 20.90 10.89
C ALA A 253 3.81 21.06 12.41
N TYR A 254 4.99 21.21 13.03
CA TYR A 254 5.15 21.22 14.47
C TYR A 254 4.63 22.51 15.13
N GLY A 255 3.33 22.49 15.45
CA GLY A 255 2.69 23.29 16.49
C GLY A 255 2.38 22.42 17.70
N ARG A 256 2.88 22.82 18.87
CA ARG A 256 2.76 22.23 20.22
C ARG A 256 1.51 21.35 20.50
N LYS A 257 1.78 20.17 21.11
CA LYS A 257 0.93 19.21 21.90
C LYS A 257 0.93 17.85 21.20
N THR A 258 1.59 16.83 21.74
CA THR A 258 1.19 16.12 22.97
C THR A 258 2.37 15.29 23.50
N THR A 259 2.44 15.06 24.80
CA THR A 259 3.28 14.05 25.46
C THR A 259 2.36 12.92 25.89
N VAL A 260 2.71 11.68 25.58
CA VAL A 260 2.02 10.48 26.05
C VAL A 260 2.51 10.22 27.48
N ALA A 261 1.61 10.04 28.44
CA ALA A 261 1.99 9.61 29.80
C ALA A 261 2.61 8.20 29.74
N ASP A 262 3.69 7.97 30.48
CA ASP A 262 4.52 6.74 30.50
C ASP A 262 5.40 6.48 29.27
N TYR A 263 5.42 7.40 28.30
CA TYR A 263 6.31 7.39 27.12
C TYR A 263 7.47 8.40 27.27
N GLU A 264 7.75 8.80 28.52
CA GLU A 264 8.37 10.08 28.87
C GLU A 264 9.90 10.14 28.72
N SER A 265 10.57 9.03 28.40
CA SER A 265 12.03 9.03 28.18
C SER A 265 12.44 9.39 26.75
N LEU A 266 11.50 9.35 25.79
CA LEU A 266 11.77 9.60 24.39
C LEU A 266 11.19 10.94 23.94
N ASN A 267 12.04 11.77 23.35
CA ASN A 267 11.60 13.00 22.72
C ASN A 267 10.85 12.70 21.41
N LYS A 268 10.06 13.66 20.94
CA LYS A 268 9.17 13.47 19.79
C LYS A 268 9.88 13.31 18.45
N ARG A 269 11.19 13.62 18.38
CA ARG A 269 12.02 13.28 17.22
C ARG A 269 12.31 11.79 17.21
N GLN A 270 12.63 11.22 18.37
CA GLN A 270 12.79 9.78 18.55
C GLN A 270 11.48 9.05 18.21
N LEU A 271 10.33 9.55 18.70
CA LEU A 271 9.03 8.93 18.42
C LEU A 271 8.68 8.85 16.93
N PHE A 272 9.05 9.85 16.14
CA PHE A 272 8.89 9.80 14.68
C PHE A 272 9.63 8.60 14.07
N PHE A 273 10.90 8.41 14.43
CA PHE A 273 11.69 7.29 13.92
C PHE A 273 11.24 5.94 14.48
N TYR A 274 10.74 5.88 15.72
CA TYR A 274 10.10 4.68 16.26
C TYR A 274 8.82 4.30 15.54
N GLY A 275 8.00 5.29 15.13
CA GLY A 275 6.77 5.04 14.37
C GLY A 275 7.02 4.29 13.06
N ALA A 276 8.12 4.61 12.37
CA ALA A 276 8.52 3.93 11.16
C ALA A 276 9.08 2.52 11.45
N ALA A 277 9.86 2.38 12.54
CA ALA A 277 10.42 1.10 12.95
C ALA A 277 9.34 0.05 13.30
N VAL A 278 8.16 0.46 13.77
CA VAL A 278 7.04 -0.46 14.06
C VAL A 278 6.61 -1.25 12.81
N PHE A 279 6.70 -0.65 11.61
CA PHE A 279 6.37 -1.33 10.36
C PHE A 279 7.27 -2.53 10.10
N PHE A 280 8.54 -2.44 10.53
CA PHE A 280 9.55 -3.47 10.32
C PHE A 280 9.66 -4.47 11.48
N CYS A 281 8.85 -4.32 12.53
CA CYS A 281 8.82 -5.27 13.64
C CYS A 281 8.20 -6.59 13.19
N LYS A 282 9.01 -7.66 13.16
CA LYS A 282 8.51 -9.04 13.07
C LYS A 282 8.10 -9.51 14.47
N PRO A 283 6.99 -10.26 14.63
CA PRO A 283 6.71 -10.91 15.90
C PRO A 283 7.91 -11.75 16.32
N ALA A 284 8.32 -11.65 17.58
CA ALA A 284 9.32 -12.57 18.11
C ALA A 284 8.75 -13.99 18.00
N SER A 285 9.36 -14.81 17.15
CA SER A 285 9.06 -16.24 16.98
C SER A 285 9.56 -17.04 18.17
#